data_AF-A0A396I716-F1
#
_entry.id   AF-A0A396I716-F1
#
_cell.length_a   1.000
_cell.length_b   1.000
_cell.length_c   1.000
_cell.angle_alpha   90.00
_cell.angle_beta   90.00
_cell.angle_gamma   90.00
#
_symmetry.space_group_name_H-M   'P 1'
#
loop_
_entity.id
_entity.type
_entity.pdbx_description
1 polymer ?
#
loop_
_entity_poly.entity_id
_entity_poly.type
_entity_poly.pdbx_seq_one_letter_code
_entity_poly.pdbx_strand_id
1 'polypeptide(L)' 'MSAWRIAGIIHALERWNVHECGDTVFDIEKVWEASIRHGFLPLKIPN' A
#
# COMPACT_ATOMS: atom_id res chain seq x y z
N MET A 1 -1.97 -0.18 -11.95
CA MET A 1 -2.75 -0.67 -10.79
C MET A 1 -2.89 0.49 -9.81
N SER A 2 -4.05 0.68 -9.16
CA SER A 2 -4.27 1.81 -8.24
C SER A 2 -3.60 1.58 -6.88
N ALA A 3 -3.20 2.66 -6.20
CA ALA A 3 -2.58 2.60 -4.88
C ALA A 3 -3.44 1.83 -3.85
N TRP A 4 -4.76 2.05 -3.86
CA TRP A 4 -5.69 1.36 -2.96
C TRP A 4 -5.76 -0.15 -3.17
N ARG A 5 -5.64 -0.63 -4.42
CA ARG A 5 -5.58 -2.08 -4.68
C ARG A 5 -4.29 -2.67 -4.13
N ILE A 6 -3.18 -1.97 -4.25
CA ILE A 6 -1.88 -2.40 -3.71
C ILE A 6 -1.92 -2.40 -2.18
N ALA A 7 -2.47 -1.36 -1.54
CA ALA A 7 -2.61 -1.30 -0.08
C ALA A 7 -3.37 -2.51 0.48
N GLY A 8 -4.50 -2.91 -0.12
CA GLY A 8 -5.23 -4.10 0.29
C GLY A 8 -4.43 -5.41 0.15
N ILE A 9 -3.61 -5.54 -0.91
CA ILE A 9 -2.70 -6.68 -1.09
C ILE A 9 -1.63 -6.69 0.00
N ILE A 10 -1.00 -5.54 0.27
CA ILE A 10 0.02 -5.38 1.31
C ILE A 10 -0.54 -5.72 2.69
N HIS A 11 -1.75 -5.27 3.03
CA HIS A 11 -2.41 -5.60 4.29
C HIS A 11 -2.55 -7.11 4.48
N ALA A 12 -2.91 -7.83 3.42
CA ALA A 12 -3.02 -9.29 3.44
C ALA A 12 -1.64 -9.97 3.55
N LEU A 13 -0.64 -9.52 2.80
CA LEU A 13 0.72 -10.08 2.81
C LEU A 13 1.40 -9.90 4.18
N GLU A 14 1.23 -8.73 4.79
CA GLU A 14 1.80 -8.39 6.09
C GLU A 14 0.96 -8.88 7.28
N ARG A 15 -0.21 -9.47 7.00
CA ARG A 15 -1.19 -9.92 8.01
C ARG A 15 -1.56 -8.82 9.00
N TRP A 16 -1.66 -7.58 8.53
CA TRP A 16 -2.10 -6.47 9.37
C TRP A 16 -3.60 -6.60 9.64
N ASN A 17 -3.95 -6.89 10.90
CA ASN A 17 -5.33 -6.97 11.35
C ASN A 17 -5.88 -5.57 11.69
N VAL A 18 -5.89 -4.68 10.70
CA VAL A 18 -6.35 -3.30 10.81
C VAL A 18 -7.45 -3.04 9.79
N HIS A 19 -8.43 -2.24 10.16
CA HIS A 19 -9.56 -1.89 9.31
C HIS A 19 -9.44 -0.44 8.86
N GLU A 20 -9.08 -0.25 7.59
CA GLU A 20 -9.12 1.06 6.93
C GLU A 20 -10.49 1.25 6.27
N CYS A 21 -11.05 2.45 6.43
CA CYS A 21 -12.32 2.84 5.80
C CYS A 21 -12.27 4.30 5.34
N GLY A 22 -12.72 4.55 4.11
CA GLY A 22 -12.69 5.89 3.52
C GLY A 22 -11.26 6.42 3.37
N ASP A 23 -11.02 7.63 3.88
CA ASP A 23 -9.72 8.33 3.79
C ASP A 23 -8.75 7.98 4.94
N THR A 24 -9.08 6.99 5.76
CA THR A 24 -8.20 6.55 6.85
C THR A 24 -7.13 5.61 6.32
N VAL A 25 -5.87 5.92 6.62
CA VAL A 25 -4.72 5.07 6.32
C VAL A 25 -4.01 4.79 7.64
N PHE A 26 -3.70 3.51 7.86
CA PHE A 26 -3.12 2.98 9.10
C PHE A 26 -1.79 3.65 9.43
N ASP A 27 -0.83 3.54 8.51
CA ASP A 27 0.48 4.18 8.61
C ASP A 27 1.09 4.25 7.22
N ILE A 28 1.19 5.47 6.68
CA ILE A 28 1.64 5.70 5.30
C ILE A 28 3.10 5.26 5.12
N GLU A 29 3.97 5.51 6.11
CA GLU A 29 5.39 5.17 6.01
C GLU A 29 5.58 3.65 6.00
N LYS A 30 4.86 2.96 6.89
CA LYS A 30 4.89 1.50 6.98
C LYS A 30 4.31 0.82 5.72
N VAL A 31 3.19 1.33 5.19
CA VAL A 31 2.59 0.86 3.94
C VAL A 31 3.55 1.09 2.77
N TRP A 32 4.22 2.25 2.73
CA TRP A 32 5.20 2.58 1.69
C TRP A 32 6.42 1.66 1.71
N GLU A 33 7.04 1.45 2.87
CA GLU A 33 8.18 0.54 3.00
C GLU A 33 7.82 -0.89 2.58
N ALA A 34 6.69 -1.40 3.07
CA ALA A 34 6.20 -2.73 2.70
C ALA A 34 5.92 -2.83 1.19
N SER A 35 5.35 -1.78 0.59
CA SER A 35 5.10 -1.73 -0.86
C SER A 35 6.38 -1.90 -1.67
N ILE A 36 7.44 -1.16 -1.33
CA ILE A 36 8.74 -1.28 -2.00
C ILE A 36 9.36 -2.66 -1.76
N ARG A 37 9.30 -3.18 -0.53
CA ARG A 37 9.86 -4.49 -0.17
C ARG A 37 9.21 -5.64 -0.96
N HIS A 38 7.91 -5.55 -1.23
CA HIS A 38 7.18 -6.51 -2.07
C HIS A 38 7.28 -6.22 -3.59
N GLY A 39 8.07 -5.22 -3.99
CA GLY A 39 8.36 -4.92 -5.39
C GLY A 39 7.31 -4.05 -6.10
N PHE A 40 6.36 -3.47 -5.36
CA PHE A 40 5.45 -2.49 -5.93
C PHE A 40 6.17 -1.15 -6.09
N LEU A 41 6.10 -0.59 -7.29
CA LEU A 41 6.74 0.68 -7.64
C LEU A 41 5.71 1.73 -8.04
N PRO A 42 5.95 3.02 -7.75
CA PRO A 42 5.11 4.11 -8.22
C PRO A 42 5.03 4.16 -9.74
N LEU A 43 3.88 4.60 -10.25
CA LEU A 43 3.75 4.91 -11.67
C LEU A 43 4.63 6.12 -11.99
N LYS A 44 5.58 5.95 -12.92
CA LYS A 44 6.41 7.04 -13.41
C LYS A 44 5.55 7.96 -14.29
N ILE A 45 5.67 9.26 -14.10
CA ILE A 45 5.08 10.24 -15.01
C ILE A 45 5.88 10.16 -16.32
N PRO A 46 5.25 9.93 -17.49
CA PRO A 46 5.94 9.96 -18.76
C PRO A 46 6.48 11.36 -19.05
N ASN A 47 7.69 11.43 -19.62
CA ASN A 47 8.31 12.69 -20.06
C ASN A 47 7.58 13.29 -21.27
#